data_AF-A0A2C2VJC9-F1
#
_entry.id   AF-A0A2C2VJC9-F1
#
_cell.length_a   1.000
_cell.length_b   1.000
_cell.length_c   1.000
_cell.angle_alpha   90.00
_cell.angle_beta   90.00
_cell.angle_gamma   90.00
#
_symmetry.space_group_name_H-M   'P 1'
#
loop_
_entity.id
_entity.type
_entity.pdbx_description
1 polymer ?
#
loop_
_entity_poly.entity_id
_entity_poly.type
_entity_poly.pdbx_seq_one_letter_code
_entity_poly.pdbx_strand_id
1 'polypeptide(L)'
;MHHYYTKIRETNHPYYWYCLAKTQARAGLTNETLQTIDMALSFPNPYPSKHKLLEIRAELQSADTRQLHTNSPTVLTVKRGDIDGDGIKDNVYLTAYKTPDSPFWKDITLVVQNGRTHHYDHIHFKNNSGYNPTLFLGDLTGNKGEDILVVIDTGGSAGTVYAYIFSYMNGQIRQIFDSDAFNDSYRYDVTYENQYKAKVISYHLREKYILDLTYKGKEYLSEIYNPQGILKAPINGWVNPLSGLYPIDFNRDNRYELEAYQRIAGRYNADSLGYVQTVLKWNGQAFVPDRQTVATFGGEM
;
A
#
# COMPACT_ATOMS: atom_id res chain seq x y z
N MET A 1 36.38 14.81 -20.46
CA MET A 1 36.92 13.44 -20.68
C MET A 1 38.03 13.40 -21.72
N HIS A 2 37.83 13.93 -22.94
CA HIS A 2 38.82 13.88 -24.04
C HIS A 2 40.24 14.37 -23.67
N HIS A 3 40.32 15.46 -22.89
CA HIS A 3 41.59 15.96 -22.36
C HIS A 3 42.38 14.92 -21.54
N TYR A 4 41.72 14.14 -20.68
CA TYR A 4 42.39 13.14 -19.84
C TYR A 4 42.82 11.92 -20.65
N TYR A 5 42.03 11.47 -21.62
CA TYR A 5 42.46 10.41 -22.54
C TYR A 5 43.73 10.79 -23.31
N THR A 6 43.82 12.05 -23.77
CA THR A 6 45.00 12.56 -24.45
C THR A 6 46.22 12.56 -23.53
N LYS A 7 46.06 13.08 -22.30
CA LYS A 7 47.15 13.11 -21.30
C LYS A 7 47.61 11.73 -20.85
N ILE A 8 46.69 10.76 -20.76
CA ILE A 8 47.01 9.36 -20.46
C ILE A 8 47.84 8.75 -21.58
N ARG A 9 47.52 9.01 -22.86
CA ARG A 9 48.31 8.51 -23.99
C ARG A 9 49.71 9.12 -24.05
N GLU A 10 49.84 10.39 -23.71
CA GLU A 10 51.12 11.12 -23.72
C GLU A 10 52.04 10.72 -22.56
N THR A 11 51.49 10.54 -21.36
CA THR A 11 52.30 10.45 -20.13
C THR A 11 52.14 9.15 -19.37
N ASN A 12 51.03 8.45 -19.60
CA ASN A 12 50.57 7.29 -18.85
C ASN A 12 50.66 7.45 -17.32
N HIS A 13 50.52 8.68 -16.81
CA HIS A 13 50.76 8.96 -15.39
C HIS A 13 49.52 8.62 -14.53
N PRO A 14 49.66 7.96 -13.35
CA PRO A 14 48.54 7.50 -12.50
C PRO A 14 47.55 8.60 -12.11
N TYR A 15 48.03 9.84 -11.95
CA TYR A 15 47.20 11.02 -11.67
C TYR A 15 46.08 11.21 -12.71
N TYR A 16 46.40 11.07 -14.01
CA TYR A 16 45.42 11.31 -15.07
C TYR A 16 44.40 10.17 -15.18
N TRP A 17 44.81 8.94 -14.86
CA TRP A 17 43.88 7.81 -14.72
C TRP A 17 42.87 8.04 -13.59
N TYR A 18 43.31 8.54 -12.44
CA TYR A 18 42.41 8.93 -11.35
C TYR A 18 41.47 10.08 -11.72
N CYS A 19 41.98 11.13 -12.37
CA CYS A 19 41.14 12.24 -12.84
C CYS A 19 40.10 11.80 -13.87
N LEU A 20 40.47 10.88 -14.78
CA LEU A 20 39.53 10.30 -15.74
C LEU A 20 38.43 9.50 -15.02
N ALA A 21 38.80 8.61 -14.09
CA ALA A 21 37.85 7.82 -13.31
C ALA A 21 36.84 8.71 -12.56
N LYS A 22 37.30 9.79 -11.90
CA LYS A 22 36.40 10.75 -11.26
C LYS A 22 35.47 11.46 -12.23
N THR A 23 35.95 11.74 -13.44
CA THR A 23 35.14 12.41 -14.46
C THR A 23 34.08 11.48 -15.02
N GLN A 24 34.41 10.20 -15.23
CA GLN A 24 33.46 9.15 -15.65
C GLN A 24 32.42 8.87 -14.57
N ALA A 25 32.83 8.78 -13.30
CA ALA A 25 31.92 8.60 -12.18
C ALA A 25 30.88 9.72 -12.11
N ARG A 26 31.31 10.99 -12.27
CA ARG A 26 30.42 12.16 -12.30
C ARG A 26 29.46 12.17 -13.49
N ALA A 27 29.78 11.46 -14.56
CA ALA A 27 28.94 11.35 -15.75
C ALA A 27 28.05 10.09 -15.74
N GLY A 28 28.07 9.28 -14.66
CA GLY A 28 27.26 8.06 -14.53
C GLY A 28 27.76 6.86 -15.34
N LEU A 29 29.00 6.91 -15.85
CA LEU A 29 29.60 5.83 -16.65
C LEU A 29 30.27 4.79 -15.75
N THR A 30 29.46 3.99 -15.04
CA THR A 30 29.94 3.09 -13.97
C THR A 30 30.95 2.04 -14.45
N ASN A 31 30.68 1.38 -15.57
CA ASN A 31 31.54 0.32 -16.10
C ASN A 31 32.90 0.86 -16.58
N GLU A 32 32.88 1.99 -17.28
CA GLU A 32 34.07 2.68 -17.76
C GLU A 32 34.90 3.23 -16.59
N THR A 33 34.23 3.68 -15.53
CA THR A 33 34.88 4.12 -14.30
C THR A 33 35.60 2.95 -13.62
N LEU A 34 34.95 1.79 -13.48
CA LEU A 34 35.55 0.60 -12.87
C LEU A 34 36.78 0.12 -13.65
N GLN A 35 36.68 0.03 -14.98
CA GLN A 35 37.81 -0.31 -15.84
C GLN A 35 38.97 0.68 -15.68
N THR A 36 38.66 1.98 -15.61
CA THR A 36 39.67 3.03 -15.44
C THR A 36 40.33 2.98 -14.06
N ILE A 37 39.59 2.60 -13.01
CA ILE A 37 40.12 2.37 -11.66
C ILE A 37 41.03 1.13 -11.64
N ASP A 38 40.65 0.05 -12.30
CA ASP A 38 41.48 -1.16 -12.38
C ASP A 38 42.81 -0.88 -13.08
N MET A 39 42.78 -0.09 -14.16
CA MET A 39 43.99 0.41 -14.81
C MET A 39 44.81 1.35 -13.90
N ALA A 40 44.16 2.19 -13.09
CA ALA A 40 44.86 3.03 -12.12
C ALA A 40 45.53 2.21 -11.00
N LEU A 41 44.90 1.10 -10.59
CA LEU A 41 45.39 0.17 -9.55
C LEU A 41 46.54 -0.71 -10.02
N SER A 42 46.74 -0.90 -11.33
CA SER A 42 47.84 -1.70 -11.86
C SER A 42 49.21 -1.01 -11.79
N PHE A 43 49.26 0.28 -11.48
CA PHE A 43 50.52 1.01 -11.32
C PHE A 43 51.23 0.64 -10.01
N PRO A 44 52.58 0.59 -9.97
CA PRO A 44 53.33 0.33 -8.74
C PRO A 44 53.05 1.35 -7.62
N ASN A 45 52.87 2.62 -8.00
CA ASN A 45 52.54 3.73 -7.11
C ASN A 45 51.26 4.43 -7.61
N PRO A 46 50.08 3.87 -7.31
CA PRO A 46 48.82 4.40 -7.81
C PRO A 46 48.43 5.69 -7.08
N TYR A 47 47.89 6.66 -7.81
CA TYR A 47 47.39 7.93 -7.26
C TYR A 47 45.87 7.89 -7.08
N PRO A 48 45.30 8.48 -6.02
CA PRO A 48 45.98 9.15 -4.90
C PRO A 48 46.56 8.16 -3.88
N SER A 49 45.98 6.97 -3.78
CA SER A 49 46.55 5.81 -3.09
C SER A 49 45.77 4.55 -3.48
N LYS A 50 46.36 3.38 -3.29
CA LYS A 50 45.68 2.09 -3.50
C LYS A 50 44.40 1.98 -2.67
N HIS A 51 44.47 2.39 -1.40
CA HIS A 51 43.32 2.33 -0.49
C HIS A 51 42.15 3.20 -0.98
N LYS A 52 42.42 4.43 -1.41
CA LYS A 52 41.36 5.35 -1.88
C LYS A 52 40.71 4.86 -3.18
N LEU A 53 41.47 4.26 -4.08
CA LEU A 53 40.93 3.68 -5.32
C LEU A 53 40.05 2.45 -5.04
N LEU A 54 40.45 1.61 -4.07
CA LEU A 54 39.64 0.47 -3.63
C LEU A 54 38.34 0.91 -2.94
N GLU A 55 38.37 2.00 -2.17
CA GLU A 55 37.17 2.60 -1.56
C GLU A 55 36.18 3.07 -2.63
N ILE A 56 36.64 3.83 -3.64
CA ILE A 56 35.79 4.28 -4.76
C ILE A 56 35.23 3.09 -5.54
N ARG A 57 36.04 2.04 -5.76
CA ARG A 57 35.59 0.80 -6.40
C ARG A 57 34.49 0.11 -5.59
N ALA A 58 34.66 0.00 -4.27
CA ALA A 58 33.67 -0.60 -3.38
C ALA A 58 32.36 0.20 -3.35
N GLU A 59 32.44 1.53 -3.33
CA GLU A 59 31.27 2.41 -3.43
C GLU A 59 30.51 2.18 -4.75
N LEU A 60 31.20 2.16 -5.89
CA LEU A 60 30.59 1.94 -7.20
C LEU A 60 29.99 0.54 -7.35
N GLN A 61 30.67 -0.50 -6.85
CA GLN A 61 30.15 -1.87 -6.85
C GLN A 61 28.95 -2.02 -5.92
N SER A 62 28.93 -1.34 -4.78
CA SER A 62 27.78 -1.33 -3.87
C SER A 62 26.57 -0.61 -4.48
N ALA A 63 26.79 0.47 -5.24
CA ALA A 63 25.75 1.18 -5.97
C ALA A 63 25.18 0.32 -7.11
N ASP A 64 26.04 -0.41 -7.83
CA ASP A 64 25.63 -1.35 -8.89
C ASP A 64 24.87 -2.57 -8.31
N THR A 65 25.29 -3.07 -7.13
CA THR A 65 24.56 -4.13 -6.41
C THR A 65 23.18 -3.65 -5.93
N ARG A 66 23.05 -2.37 -5.50
CA ARG A 66 21.75 -1.74 -5.21
C ARG A 66 20.88 -1.59 -6.47
N GLN A 67 21.48 -1.36 -7.63
CA GLN A 67 20.76 -1.34 -8.92
C GLN A 67 20.35 -2.73 -9.40
N LEU A 68 21.15 -3.78 -9.15
CA LEU A 68 20.80 -5.16 -9.48
C LEU A 68 19.67 -5.71 -8.60
N HIS A 69 19.65 -5.38 -7.31
CA HIS A 69 18.55 -5.75 -6.41
C HIS A 69 17.24 -4.97 -6.65
N THR A 70 17.24 -3.92 -7.47
CA THR A 70 16.04 -3.15 -7.83
C THR A 70 15.38 -3.60 -9.13
N ASN A 71 16.00 -4.53 -9.89
CA ASN A 71 15.48 -5.02 -11.16
C ASN A 71 14.77 -6.38 -11.08
N SER A 72 14.76 -7.05 -9.93
CA SER A 72 13.99 -8.29 -9.72
C SER A 72 12.93 -8.09 -8.65
N PRO A 73 11.68 -8.55 -8.88
CA PRO A 73 10.62 -8.40 -7.90
C PRO A 73 10.93 -9.25 -6.66
N THR A 74 10.69 -8.67 -5.48
CA THR A 74 10.85 -9.33 -4.17
C THR A 74 9.53 -9.99 -3.78
N VAL A 75 9.58 -11.20 -3.22
CA VAL A 75 8.42 -11.84 -2.57
C VAL A 75 8.17 -11.17 -1.21
N LEU A 76 6.98 -10.61 -1.03
CA LEU A 76 6.62 -9.86 0.18
C LEU A 76 5.99 -10.73 1.26
N THR A 77 5.11 -11.64 0.84
CA THR A 77 4.37 -12.55 1.72
C THR A 77 3.97 -13.80 0.94
N VAL A 78 3.89 -14.93 1.63
CA VAL A 78 3.51 -16.24 1.07
C VAL A 78 2.50 -16.90 2.00
N LYS A 79 1.45 -17.47 1.41
CA LYS A 79 0.49 -18.36 2.06
C LYS A 79 0.32 -19.64 1.23
N ARG A 80 -0.22 -20.67 1.87
CA ARG A 80 -0.59 -21.93 1.24
C ARG A 80 -2.03 -22.26 1.58
N GLY A 81 -2.83 -22.48 0.56
CA GLY A 81 -4.26 -22.72 0.69
C GLY A 81 -4.83 -23.40 -0.55
N ASP A 82 -6.00 -24.01 -0.43
CA ASP A 82 -6.69 -24.69 -1.53
C ASP A 82 -7.57 -23.67 -2.26
N ILE A 83 -7.09 -23.08 -3.36
CA ILE A 83 -7.77 -21.96 -4.03
C ILE A 83 -8.85 -22.45 -4.99
N ASP A 84 -8.62 -23.57 -5.67
CA ASP A 84 -9.56 -24.14 -6.64
C ASP A 84 -10.52 -25.19 -6.04
N GLY A 85 -10.32 -25.56 -4.77
CA GLY A 85 -11.19 -26.48 -4.03
C GLY A 85 -10.95 -27.95 -4.37
N ASP A 86 -9.80 -28.30 -4.95
CA ASP A 86 -9.47 -29.66 -5.38
C ASP A 86 -8.87 -30.55 -4.26
N GLY A 87 -8.65 -29.97 -3.08
CA GLY A 87 -8.04 -30.59 -1.90
C GLY A 87 -6.51 -30.52 -1.85
N ILE A 88 -5.84 -29.99 -2.89
CA ILE A 88 -4.39 -29.79 -2.96
C ILE A 88 -4.07 -28.31 -2.72
N LYS A 89 -3.10 -28.04 -1.84
CA LYS A 89 -2.71 -26.68 -1.51
C LYS A 89 -1.89 -26.05 -2.63
N ASP A 90 -2.27 -24.83 -2.99
CA ASP A 90 -1.57 -23.91 -3.87
C ASP A 90 -0.60 -23.02 -3.09
N ASN A 91 0.38 -22.43 -3.78
CA ASN A 91 1.20 -21.35 -3.21
C ASN A 91 0.63 -20.01 -3.68
N VAL A 92 0.28 -19.13 -2.75
CA VAL A 92 -0.21 -17.79 -3.04
C VAL A 92 0.74 -16.77 -2.44
N TYR A 93 1.23 -15.84 -3.25
CA TYR A 93 2.20 -14.85 -2.78
C TYR A 93 2.10 -13.52 -3.51
N LEU A 94 2.58 -12.47 -2.84
CA LEU A 94 2.70 -11.15 -3.43
C LEU A 94 4.15 -10.88 -3.82
N THR A 95 4.37 -10.33 -5.00
CA THR A 95 5.67 -9.85 -5.45
C THR A 95 5.63 -8.35 -5.72
N ALA A 96 6.71 -7.62 -5.44
CA ALA A 96 6.80 -6.20 -5.76
C ALA A 96 8.25 -5.71 -5.89
N TYR A 97 8.43 -4.54 -6.47
CA TYR A 97 9.72 -3.85 -6.52
C TYR A 97 9.87 -2.90 -5.34
N LYS A 98 11.02 -2.99 -4.68
CA LYS A 98 11.35 -2.11 -3.56
C LYS A 98 11.67 -0.71 -4.08
N THR A 99 11.05 0.31 -3.50
CA THR A 99 11.49 1.68 -3.75
C THR A 99 12.77 1.96 -2.96
N PRO A 100 13.85 2.47 -3.58
CA PRO A 100 15.06 2.84 -2.86
C PRO A 100 14.75 3.80 -1.69
N ASP A 101 15.35 3.53 -0.54
CA ASP A 101 15.27 4.36 0.67
C ASP A 101 13.83 4.64 1.17
N SER A 102 12.87 3.79 0.81
CA SER A 102 11.46 3.93 1.20
C SER A 102 10.81 2.57 1.49
N PRO A 103 9.89 2.47 2.47
CA PRO A 103 9.09 1.27 2.67
C PRO A 103 7.97 1.10 1.62
N PHE A 104 7.91 2.00 0.63
CA PHE A 104 6.94 1.95 -0.46
C PHE A 104 7.26 0.87 -1.49
N TRP A 105 6.27 0.08 -1.85
CA TRP A 105 6.34 -0.98 -2.85
C TRP A 105 5.67 -0.55 -4.16
N LYS A 106 6.25 -0.97 -5.28
CA LYS A 106 5.73 -0.73 -6.64
C LYS A 106 5.47 -2.04 -7.37
N ASP A 107 4.52 -2.02 -8.31
CA ASP A 107 4.11 -3.15 -9.13
C ASP A 107 3.82 -4.42 -8.32
N ILE A 108 3.12 -4.23 -7.21
CA ILE A 108 2.60 -5.31 -6.38
C ILE A 108 1.70 -6.19 -7.26
N THR A 109 2.05 -7.46 -7.37
CA THR A 109 1.39 -8.45 -8.22
C THR A 109 1.06 -9.67 -7.37
N LEU A 110 -0.15 -10.19 -7.51
CA LEU A 110 -0.56 -11.46 -6.91
C LEU A 110 -0.13 -12.61 -7.83
N VAL A 111 0.50 -13.62 -7.25
CA VAL A 111 0.86 -14.84 -7.96
C VAL A 111 0.24 -16.04 -7.25
N VAL A 112 -0.48 -16.85 -8.01
CA VAL A 112 -1.04 -18.12 -7.55
C VAL A 112 -0.40 -19.23 -8.34
N GLN A 113 0.29 -20.14 -7.66
CA GLN A 113 0.85 -21.34 -8.25
C GLN A 113 0.01 -22.53 -7.85
N ASN A 114 -0.67 -23.14 -8.82
CA ASN A 114 -1.50 -24.31 -8.59
C ASN A 114 -0.66 -25.51 -8.13
N GLY A 115 -1.04 -26.16 -7.03
CA GLY A 115 -0.29 -27.24 -6.39
C GLY A 115 -0.28 -28.53 -7.19
N ARG A 116 -1.33 -28.79 -7.98
CA ARG A 116 -1.47 -29.99 -8.81
C ARG A 116 -0.80 -29.88 -10.17
N THR A 117 -1.04 -28.76 -10.86
CA THR A 117 -0.63 -28.54 -12.25
C THR A 117 0.69 -27.77 -12.37
N HIS A 118 1.12 -27.10 -11.29
CA HIS A 118 2.23 -26.13 -11.30
C HIS A 118 2.03 -24.95 -12.25
N HIS A 119 0.79 -24.71 -12.70
CA HIS A 119 0.44 -23.51 -13.45
C HIS A 119 0.56 -22.26 -12.57
N TYR A 120 0.88 -21.12 -13.19
CA TYR A 120 1.04 -19.84 -12.51
C TYR A 120 0.07 -18.82 -13.08
N ASP A 121 -0.80 -18.28 -12.23
CA ASP A 121 -1.63 -17.12 -12.51
C ASP A 121 -0.97 -15.86 -11.94
N HIS A 122 -0.72 -14.88 -12.82
CA HIS A 122 -0.19 -13.56 -12.45
C HIS A 122 -1.31 -12.52 -12.58
N ILE A 123 -1.69 -11.93 -11.45
CA ILE A 123 -2.83 -11.03 -11.36
C ILE A 123 -2.32 -9.64 -10.97
N HIS A 124 -2.54 -8.68 -11.87
CA HIS A 124 -2.21 -7.28 -11.65
C HIS A 124 -3.40 -6.52 -11.08
N PHE A 125 -3.12 -5.61 -10.15
CA PHE A 125 -4.13 -4.73 -9.57
C PHE A 125 -4.23 -3.42 -10.35
N LYS A 126 -5.40 -2.78 -10.31
CA LYS A 126 -5.59 -1.41 -10.82
C LYS A 126 -4.70 -0.42 -10.08
N ASN A 127 -4.75 -0.44 -8.74
CA ASN A 127 -3.82 0.28 -7.86
C ASN A 127 -2.85 -0.72 -7.23
N ASN A 128 -1.62 -0.75 -7.73
CA ASN A 128 -0.62 -1.79 -7.46
C ASN A 128 0.61 -1.29 -6.68
N SER A 129 0.51 -0.16 -5.99
CA SER A 129 1.63 0.46 -5.29
C SER A 129 1.16 1.02 -3.94
N GLY A 130 1.98 0.86 -2.89
CA GLY A 130 1.60 1.25 -1.54
C GLY A 130 2.52 0.69 -0.46
N TYR A 131 2.04 0.70 0.78
CA TYR A 131 2.74 0.24 1.97
C TYR A 131 2.05 -1.01 2.55
N ASN A 132 2.80 -1.78 3.34
CA ASN A 132 2.32 -2.93 4.13
C ASN A 132 1.33 -3.87 3.41
N PRO A 133 1.62 -4.36 2.19
CA PRO A 133 0.69 -5.27 1.53
C PRO A 133 0.51 -6.55 2.33
N THR A 134 -0.74 -6.91 2.58
CA THR A 134 -1.13 -8.11 3.32
C THR A 134 -1.91 -9.06 2.42
N LEU A 135 -1.84 -10.35 2.75
CA LEU A 135 -2.48 -11.44 2.04
C LEU A 135 -3.25 -12.28 3.07
N PHE A 136 -4.51 -12.58 2.81
CA PHE A 136 -5.37 -13.47 3.57
C PHE A 136 -5.99 -14.52 2.65
N LEU A 137 -6.13 -15.74 3.17
CA LEU A 137 -6.82 -16.86 2.52
C LEU A 137 -7.93 -17.34 3.47
N GLY A 138 -9.14 -17.53 2.96
CA GLY A 138 -10.27 -18.07 3.72
C GLY A 138 -11.56 -18.07 2.91
N ASP A 139 -12.55 -18.87 3.33
CA ASP A 139 -13.82 -19.02 2.60
C ASP A 139 -14.73 -17.80 2.82
N LEU A 140 -14.90 -16.96 1.80
CA LEU A 140 -15.82 -15.82 1.80
C LEU A 140 -17.09 -16.16 0.98
N THR A 141 -16.95 -16.95 -0.07
CA THR A 141 -17.97 -17.19 -1.10
C THR A 141 -18.82 -18.43 -0.87
N GLY A 142 -18.36 -19.36 -0.03
CA GLY A 142 -18.98 -20.65 0.25
C GLY A 142 -18.79 -21.68 -0.87
N ASN A 143 -17.81 -21.48 -1.77
CA ASN A 143 -17.60 -22.33 -2.95
C ASN A 143 -16.62 -23.50 -2.71
N LYS A 144 -16.23 -23.75 -1.45
CA LYS A 144 -15.26 -24.76 -0.98
C LYS A 144 -13.79 -24.44 -1.22
N GLY A 145 -13.45 -23.51 -2.11
CA GLY A 145 -12.09 -22.97 -2.25
C GLY A 145 -11.86 -21.83 -1.27
N GLU A 146 -10.62 -21.60 -0.88
CA GLU A 146 -10.22 -20.41 -0.13
C GLU A 146 -10.17 -19.21 -1.08
N ASP A 147 -10.85 -18.13 -0.70
CA ASP A 147 -10.81 -16.86 -1.40
C ASP A 147 -9.59 -16.03 -0.95
N ILE A 148 -9.09 -15.18 -1.83
CA ILE A 148 -7.87 -14.40 -1.63
C ILE A 148 -8.24 -12.94 -1.37
N LEU A 149 -7.93 -12.42 -0.18
CA LEU A 149 -8.01 -10.98 0.13
C LEU A 149 -6.61 -10.38 0.15
N VAL A 150 -6.43 -9.30 -0.62
CA VAL A 150 -5.22 -8.48 -0.62
C VAL A 150 -5.57 -7.07 -0.16
N VAL A 151 -4.83 -6.54 0.82
CA VAL A 151 -4.99 -5.17 1.32
C VAL A 151 -3.64 -4.45 1.24
N ILE A 152 -3.64 -3.21 0.73
CA ILE A 152 -2.46 -2.38 0.52
C ILE A 152 -2.73 -0.98 1.09
N ASP A 153 -1.87 -0.51 1.99
CA ASP A 153 -1.99 0.84 2.56
C ASP A 153 -1.58 1.90 1.51
N THR A 154 -2.39 2.95 1.35
CA THR A 154 -2.07 4.04 0.39
C THR A 154 -1.00 5.01 0.90
N GLY A 155 -0.83 5.11 2.22
CA GLY A 155 0.14 6.01 2.88
C GLY A 155 -0.31 7.47 3.06
N GLY A 156 -1.54 7.83 2.67
CA GLY A 156 -2.09 9.17 2.90
C GLY A 156 -2.53 9.40 4.36
N SER A 157 -2.69 10.67 4.76
CA SER A 157 -3.19 11.03 6.11
C SER A 157 -4.64 10.58 6.38
N ALA A 158 -5.37 10.21 5.33
CA ALA A 158 -6.67 9.57 5.43
C ALA A 158 -6.57 8.14 6.00
N GLY A 159 -5.41 7.50 5.96
CA GLY A 159 -5.24 6.10 6.39
C GLY A 159 -6.05 5.15 5.52
N THR A 160 -6.14 5.44 4.22
CA THR A 160 -6.94 4.67 3.26
C THR A 160 -6.18 3.46 2.75
N VAL A 161 -6.92 2.43 2.36
CA VAL A 161 -6.39 1.18 1.82
C VAL A 161 -6.97 0.90 0.42
N TYR A 162 -6.18 0.25 -0.43
CA TYR A 162 -6.69 -0.51 -1.57
C TYR A 162 -6.97 -1.94 -1.10
N ALA A 163 -8.12 -2.48 -1.49
CA ALA A 163 -8.51 -3.85 -1.15
C ALA A 163 -9.12 -4.56 -2.35
N TYR A 164 -8.69 -5.80 -2.58
CA TYR A 164 -9.16 -6.65 -3.67
C TYR A 164 -9.45 -8.04 -3.15
N ILE A 165 -10.51 -8.66 -3.65
CA ILE A 165 -10.84 -10.06 -3.35
C ILE A 165 -10.94 -10.84 -4.64
N PHE A 166 -10.32 -12.01 -4.65
CA PHE A 166 -10.33 -12.95 -5.76
C PHE A 166 -10.88 -14.29 -5.30
N SER A 167 -11.61 -14.95 -6.20
CA SER A 167 -12.18 -16.28 -5.98
C SER A 167 -12.02 -17.13 -7.23
N TYR A 168 -11.77 -18.43 -7.07
CA TYR A 168 -11.78 -19.37 -8.19
C TYR A 168 -13.22 -19.70 -8.57
N MET A 169 -13.65 -19.25 -9.75
CA MET A 169 -15.02 -19.42 -10.24
C MET A 169 -15.04 -19.74 -11.73
N ASN A 170 -15.72 -20.83 -12.07
CA ASN A 170 -15.87 -21.31 -13.44
C ASN A 170 -14.52 -21.56 -14.13
N GLY A 171 -13.60 -22.24 -13.46
CA GLY A 171 -12.32 -22.66 -14.02
C GLY A 171 -11.21 -21.61 -14.04
N GLN A 172 -11.43 -20.43 -13.44
CA GLN A 172 -10.45 -19.35 -13.42
C GLN A 172 -10.58 -18.48 -12.17
N ILE A 173 -9.50 -17.82 -11.78
CA ILE A 173 -9.51 -16.82 -10.70
C ILE A 173 -10.18 -15.54 -11.21
N ARG A 174 -11.16 -15.02 -10.46
CA ARG A 174 -11.91 -13.80 -10.79
C ARG A 174 -11.85 -12.81 -9.64
N GLN A 175 -11.67 -11.53 -9.98
CA GLN A 175 -11.87 -10.45 -9.02
C GLN A 175 -13.36 -10.32 -8.70
N ILE A 176 -13.71 -10.37 -7.42
CA ILE A 176 -15.10 -10.30 -6.92
C ILE A 176 -15.35 -9.11 -5.98
N PHE A 177 -14.31 -8.38 -5.61
CA PHE A 177 -14.39 -7.13 -4.85
C PHE A 177 -13.28 -6.17 -5.28
N ASP A 178 -13.60 -4.87 -5.29
CA ASP A 178 -12.68 -3.76 -5.58
C ASP A 178 -13.00 -2.58 -4.66
N SER A 179 -11.99 -2.08 -3.93
CA SER A 179 -12.20 -0.98 -2.99
C SER A 179 -12.64 0.32 -3.66
N ASP A 180 -12.18 0.63 -4.88
CA ASP A 180 -12.60 1.86 -5.58
C ASP A 180 -14.09 1.78 -5.92
N ALA A 181 -14.54 0.63 -6.45
CA ALA A 181 -15.96 0.40 -6.75
C ALA A 181 -16.83 0.43 -5.49
N PHE A 182 -16.32 -0.09 -4.36
CA PHE A 182 -16.98 0.04 -3.07
C PHE A 182 -17.10 1.51 -2.64
N ASN A 183 -16.02 2.28 -2.70
CA ASN A 183 -16.02 3.70 -2.31
C ASN A 183 -16.98 4.54 -3.18
N ASP A 184 -17.08 4.23 -4.47
CA ASP A 184 -17.99 4.92 -5.39
C ASP A 184 -19.47 4.61 -5.13
N SER A 185 -19.77 3.39 -4.64
CA SER A 185 -21.15 2.96 -4.36
C SER A 185 -21.63 3.34 -2.96
N TYR A 186 -20.74 3.36 -1.96
CA TYR A 186 -21.03 3.73 -0.57
C TYR A 186 -20.64 5.18 -0.31
N ARG A 187 -21.51 6.09 -0.77
CA ARG A 187 -21.34 7.54 -0.60
C ARG A 187 -22.15 8.08 0.57
N TYR A 188 -21.60 9.10 1.21
CA TYR A 188 -22.17 9.71 2.41
C TYR A 188 -22.09 11.22 2.39
N ASP A 189 -23.03 11.85 3.08
CA ASP A 189 -22.97 13.26 3.48
C ASP A 189 -22.83 13.37 4.99
N VAL A 190 -22.02 14.33 5.45
CA VAL A 190 -21.86 14.63 6.88
C VAL A 190 -22.09 16.12 7.10
N THR A 191 -23.06 16.45 7.94
CA THR A 191 -23.42 17.84 8.25
C THR A 191 -23.53 18.04 9.74
N TYR A 192 -22.92 19.09 10.28
CA TYR A 192 -23.14 19.46 11.68
C TYR A 192 -24.56 20.00 11.84
N GLU A 193 -25.18 19.75 12.99
CA GLU A 193 -26.51 20.22 13.36
C GLU A 193 -26.47 20.87 14.74
N ASN A 194 -27.46 21.72 15.02
CA ASN A 194 -27.63 22.32 16.35
C ASN A 194 -27.69 21.25 17.45
N GLN A 195 -27.46 21.70 18.68
CA GLN A 195 -27.44 20.89 19.89
C GLN A 195 -26.32 19.84 19.86
N TYR A 196 -25.12 20.27 19.42
CA TYR A 196 -23.88 19.48 19.46
C TYR A 196 -23.98 18.16 18.69
N LYS A 197 -24.55 18.17 17.49
CA LYS A 197 -24.80 16.97 16.70
C LYS A 197 -24.07 17.00 15.37
N ALA A 198 -23.77 15.82 14.86
CA ALA A 198 -23.47 15.62 13.45
C ALA A 198 -24.42 14.59 12.86
N LYS A 199 -24.93 14.87 11.66
CA LYS A 199 -25.77 13.96 10.89
C LYS A 199 -24.94 13.33 9.78
N VAL A 200 -25.02 12.01 9.67
CA VAL A 200 -24.41 11.23 8.58
C VAL A 200 -25.53 10.58 7.78
N ILE A 201 -25.54 10.78 6.46
CA ILE A 201 -26.51 10.18 5.54
C ILE A 201 -25.79 9.16 4.68
N SER A 202 -26.26 7.90 4.70
CA SER A 202 -25.80 6.84 3.80
C SER A 202 -26.73 6.76 2.60
N TYR A 203 -26.25 7.14 1.42
CA TYR A 203 -27.10 7.17 0.22
C TYR A 203 -27.43 5.77 -0.29
N HIS A 204 -26.47 4.84 -0.20
CA HIS A 204 -26.63 3.48 -0.65
C HIS A 204 -27.73 2.74 0.12
N LEU A 205 -27.70 2.85 1.46
CA LEU A 205 -28.65 2.19 2.35
C LEU A 205 -29.90 3.02 2.65
N ARG A 206 -29.89 4.32 2.29
CA ARG A 206 -30.94 5.29 2.64
C ARG A 206 -31.14 5.41 4.14
N GLU A 207 -30.04 5.40 4.88
CA GLU A 207 -30.02 5.46 6.33
C GLU A 207 -29.50 6.81 6.82
N LYS A 208 -29.92 7.19 8.03
CA LYS A 208 -29.49 8.40 8.71
C LYS A 208 -29.01 8.08 10.11
N TYR A 209 -27.84 8.61 10.45
CA TYR A 209 -27.22 8.51 11.75
C TYR A 209 -27.06 9.89 12.37
N ILE A 210 -27.31 10.01 13.67
CA ILE A 210 -27.07 11.24 14.44
C ILE A 210 -26.03 10.92 15.50
N LEU A 211 -24.89 11.59 15.42
CA LEU A 211 -23.79 11.49 16.35
C LEU A 211 -23.92 12.62 17.36
N ASP A 212 -23.79 12.29 18.63
CA ASP A 212 -23.62 13.25 19.70
C ASP A 212 -22.13 13.64 19.77
N LEU A 213 -21.84 14.94 19.69
CA LEU A 213 -20.49 15.48 19.72
C LEU A 213 -20.06 15.98 21.11
N THR A 214 -20.92 15.86 22.13
CA THR A 214 -20.64 16.34 23.50
C THR A 214 -19.33 15.79 24.06
N TYR A 215 -18.96 14.55 23.70
CA TYR A 215 -17.69 13.91 24.07
C TYR A 215 -16.43 14.68 23.61
N LYS A 216 -16.53 15.61 22.65
CA LYS A 216 -15.41 16.42 22.15
C LYS A 216 -14.96 17.51 23.13
N GLY A 217 -15.71 17.75 24.20
CA GLY A 217 -15.34 18.71 25.23
C GLY A 217 -15.71 20.15 24.89
N LYS A 218 -15.69 21.00 25.92
CA LYS A 218 -16.19 22.38 25.85
C LYS A 218 -15.37 23.24 24.91
N GLU A 219 -14.05 23.08 24.90
CA GLU A 219 -13.12 23.84 24.09
C GLU A 219 -13.48 23.70 22.61
N TYR A 220 -13.55 22.45 22.12
CA TYR A 220 -13.93 22.14 20.75
C TYR A 220 -15.34 22.67 20.40
N LEU A 221 -16.32 22.41 21.27
CA LEU A 221 -17.72 22.76 20.97
C LEU A 221 -17.95 24.27 20.99
N SER A 222 -17.26 25.00 21.87
CA SER A 222 -17.38 26.45 21.98
C SER A 222 -16.86 27.19 20.75
N GLU A 223 -15.99 26.57 19.94
CA GLU A 223 -15.58 27.13 18.64
C GLU A 223 -16.72 27.08 17.63
N ILE A 224 -17.53 26.01 17.65
CA ILE A 224 -18.51 25.66 16.63
C ILE A 224 -19.92 26.20 16.96
N TYR A 225 -20.29 26.19 18.25
CA TYR A 225 -21.62 26.50 18.73
C TYR A 225 -21.62 27.73 19.62
N ASN A 226 -22.73 28.48 19.63
CA ASN A 226 -22.99 29.49 20.64
C ASN A 226 -23.45 28.84 21.97
N PRO A 227 -23.57 29.60 23.09
CA PRO A 227 -23.99 29.06 24.37
C PRO A 227 -25.38 28.38 24.38
N GLN A 228 -26.24 28.65 23.38
CA GLN A 228 -27.54 28.02 23.21
C GLN A 228 -27.46 26.69 22.42
N GLY A 229 -26.25 26.25 22.03
CA GLY A 229 -26.03 25.06 21.21
C GLY A 229 -26.39 25.26 19.74
N ILE A 230 -26.48 26.49 19.25
CA ILE A 230 -26.77 26.79 17.84
C ILE A 230 -25.45 26.95 17.08
N LEU A 231 -25.36 26.36 15.89
CA LEU A 231 -24.21 26.52 15.01
C LEU A 231 -23.95 27.99 14.70
N LYS A 232 -22.69 28.42 14.83
CA LYS A 232 -22.29 29.78 14.44
C LYS A 232 -22.26 29.96 12.92
N ALA A 233 -21.99 28.88 12.20
CA ALA A 233 -22.01 28.79 10.74
C ALA A 233 -22.26 27.34 10.30
N PRO A 234 -22.77 27.10 9.08
CA PRO A 234 -22.86 25.74 8.53
C PRO A 234 -21.48 25.08 8.43
N ILE A 235 -21.40 23.81 8.82
CA ILE A 235 -20.18 22.99 8.72
C ILE A 235 -20.52 21.65 8.10
N ASN A 236 -19.75 21.27 7.10
CA ASN A 236 -19.80 19.95 6.49
C ASN A 236 -18.55 19.16 6.86
N GLY A 237 -18.76 17.88 7.13
CA GLY A 237 -17.71 16.87 7.16
C GLY A 237 -17.78 15.99 5.92
N TRP A 238 -17.13 14.84 5.97
CA TRP A 238 -17.23 13.82 4.93
C TRP A 238 -16.87 12.44 5.49
N VAL A 239 -17.17 11.40 4.73
CA VAL A 239 -16.69 10.05 5.02
C VAL A 239 -15.54 9.73 4.07
N ASN A 240 -14.42 9.29 4.63
CA ASN A 240 -13.23 8.93 3.87
C ASN A 240 -13.46 7.63 3.08
N PRO A 241 -12.62 7.36 2.07
CA PRO A 241 -12.52 6.03 1.47
C PRO A 241 -12.20 4.96 2.53
N LEU A 242 -12.38 3.70 2.14
CA LEU A 242 -12.08 2.53 2.96
C LEU A 242 -10.72 2.66 3.67
N SER A 243 -10.76 2.62 4.99
CA SER A 243 -9.57 2.66 5.86
C SER A 243 -9.17 1.28 6.39
N GLY A 244 -10.03 0.29 6.19
CA GLY A 244 -9.77 -1.10 6.56
C GLY A 244 -10.87 -2.02 6.05
N LEU A 245 -10.49 -3.25 5.73
CA LEU A 245 -11.38 -4.33 5.33
C LEU A 245 -10.94 -5.61 6.02
N TYR A 246 -11.77 -6.13 6.90
CA TYR A 246 -11.40 -7.26 7.74
C TYR A 246 -12.30 -8.46 7.46
N PRO A 247 -11.73 -9.65 7.17
CA PRO A 247 -12.50 -10.87 7.11
C PRO A 247 -12.85 -11.31 8.55
N ILE A 248 -14.14 -11.38 8.87
CA ILE A 248 -14.63 -11.76 10.20
C ILE A 248 -15.68 -12.86 10.05
N ASP A 249 -15.51 -13.97 10.74
CA ASP A 249 -16.52 -15.02 10.88
C ASP A 249 -17.37 -14.70 12.12
N PHE A 250 -18.48 -13.97 11.91
CA PHE A 250 -19.31 -13.50 13.03
C PHE A 250 -20.09 -14.62 13.71
N ASN A 251 -20.50 -15.64 12.96
CA ASN A 251 -21.39 -16.71 13.43
C ASN A 251 -20.65 -18.02 13.75
N ARG A 252 -19.33 -18.08 13.52
CA ARG A 252 -18.43 -19.21 13.74
C ARG A 252 -18.76 -20.43 12.89
N ASP A 253 -19.20 -20.20 11.64
CA ASP A 253 -19.51 -21.26 10.69
C ASP A 253 -18.35 -21.58 9.72
N ASN A 254 -17.19 -20.94 9.91
CA ASN A 254 -16.00 -20.96 9.05
C ASN A 254 -16.20 -20.27 7.70
N ARG A 255 -17.25 -19.49 7.54
CA ARG A 255 -17.44 -18.58 6.42
C ARG A 255 -17.26 -17.14 6.89
N TYR A 256 -16.44 -16.40 6.18
CA TYR A 256 -16.10 -15.03 6.54
C TYR A 256 -17.06 -14.05 5.88
N GLU A 257 -17.51 -13.07 6.67
CA GLU A 257 -18.02 -11.80 6.19
C GLU A 257 -16.89 -10.77 6.07
N LEU A 258 -17.19 -9.62 5.46
CA LEU A 258 -16.28 -8.48 5.42
C LEU A 258 -16.78 -7.38 6.34
N GLU A 259 -15.96 -6.91 7.28
CA GLU A 259 -16.19 -5.70 8.03
C GLU A 259 -15.40 -4.53 7.42
N ALA A 260 -16.10 -3.64 6.74
CA ALA A 260 -15.56 -2.47 6.06
C ALA A 260 -15.60 -1.24 6.99
N TYR A 261 -14.48 -0.54 7.11
CA TYR A 261 -14.35 0.67 7.92
C TYR A 261 -14.13 1.91 7.06
N GLN A 262 -14.91 2.95 7.28
CA GLN A 262 -14.73 4.27 6.68
C GLN A 262 -14.79 5.36 7.74
N ARG A 263 -13.73 6.17 7.86
CA ARG A 263 -13.67 7.23 8.87
C ARG A 263 -14.61 8.38 8.54
N ILE A 264 -15.34 8.86 9.54
CA ILE A 264 -16.14 10.09 9.47
C ILE A 264 -15.22 11.25 9.89
N ALA A 265 -14.87 12.12 8.96
CA ALA A 265 -14.10 13.33 9.19
C ALA A 265 -15.03 14.53 9.45
N GLY A 266 -14.66 15.34 10.43
CA GLY A 266 -15.35 16.57 10.83
C GLY A 266 -14.81 17.78 10.07
N ARG A 267 -14.37 18.81 10.81
CA ARG A 267 -13.92 20.09 10.23
C ARG A 267 -12.67 19.98 9.35
N TYR A 268 -11.86 18.95 9.59
CA TYR A 268 -10.65 18.61 8.83
C TYR A 268 -10.38 17.11 8.97
N ASN A 269 -9.53 16.54 8.11
CA ASN A 269 -9.37 15.08 8.01
C ASN A 269 -8.92 14.38 9.33
N ALA A 270 -8.16 15.08 10.17
CA ALA A 270 -7.72 14.59 11.48
C ALA A 270 -8.76 14.78 12.60
N ASP A 271 -9.82 15.56 12.37
CA ASP A 271 -10.96 15.68 13.28
C ASP A 271 -11.89 14.47 13.10
N SER A 272 -11.51 13.33 13.67
CA SER A 272 -12.32 12.11 13.56
C SER A 272 -13.57 12.20 14.42
N LEU A 273 -14.75 12.01 13.81
CA LEU A 273 -16.03 11.94 14.52
C LEU A 273 -16.45 10.50 14.83
N GLY A 274 -15.83 9.53 14.17
CA GLY A 274 -16.16 8.11 14.31
C GLY A 274 -15.89 7.33 13.04
N TYR A 275 -16.53 6.18 12.91
CA TYR A 275 -16.43 5.32 11.74
C TYR A 275 -17.81 4.84 11.31
N VAL A 276 -18.07 4.86 10.01
CA VAL A 276 -19.09 4.00 9.42
C VAL A 276 -18.47 2.61 9.31
N GLN A 277 -19.14 1.62 9.89
CA GLN A 277 -18.79 0.21 9.80
C GLN A 277 -19.88 -0.51 9.01
N THR A 278 -19.52 -1.17 7.93
CA THR A 278 -20.47 -1.94 7.10
C THR A 278 -20.04 -3.39 7.07
N VAL A 279 -20.91 -4.29 7.53
CA VAL A 279 -20.70 -5.73 7.36
C VAL A 279 -21.29 -6.13 6.00
N LEU A 280 -20.49 -6.79 5.18
CA LEU A 280 -20.89 -7.29 3.86
C LEU A 280 -20.88 -8.83 3.86
N LYS A 281 -21.92 -9.41 3.26
CA LYS A 281 -22.07 -10.86 3.06
C LYS A 281 -22.07 -11.18 1.57
N TRP A 282 -21.45 -12.30 1.21
CA TRP A 282 -21.56 -12.82 -0.16
C TRP A 282 -22.93 -13.46 -0.39
N ASN A 283 -23.71 -12.92 -1.33
CA ASN A 283 -25.06 -13.44 -1.65
C ASN A 283 -25.09 -14.49 -2.76
N GLY A 284 -23.92 -14.95 -3.24
CA GLY A 284 -23.79 -15.82 -4.41
C GLY A 284 -23.34 -15.09 -5.68
N GLN A 285 -23.44 -13.76 -5.72
CA GLN A 285 -23.06 -12.95 -6.88
C GLN A 285 -22.15 -11.76 -6.52
N ALA A 286 -22.40 -11.12 -5.39
CA ALA A 286 -21.64 -9.96 -4.92
C ALA A 286 -21.64 -9.89 -3.38
N PHE A 287 -20.70 -9.13 -2.83
CA PHE A 287 -20.77 -8.69 -1.45
C PHE A 287 -21.86 -7.62 -1.30
N VAL A 288 -22.87 -7.90 -0.49
CA VAL A 288 -24.01 -7.01 -0.21
C VAL A 288 -24.06 -6.65 1.27
N PRO A 289 -24.59 -5.48 1.63
CA PRO A 289 -24.64 -5.03 3.03
C PRO A 289 -25.61 -5.89 3.84
N ASP A 290 -25.11 -6.45 4.94
CA ASP A 290 -25.89 -7.17 5.95
C ASP A 290 -26.35 -6.22 7.07
N ARG A 291 -25.44 -5.37 7.54
CA ARG A 291 -25.72 -4.29 8.49
C ARG A 291 -24.73 -3.15 8.35
N GLN A 292 -25.18 -1.94 8.70
CA GLN A 292 -24.31 -0.78 8.86
C GLN A 292 -24.52 -0.16 10.25
N THR A 293 -23.44 0.25 10.87
CA THR A 293 -23.43 0.94 12.16
C THR A 293 -22.47 2.13 12.10
N VAL A 294 -22.69 3.11 12.98
CA VAL A 294 -21.73 4.19 13.21
C VAL A 294 -21.16 4.04 14.61
N ALA A 295 -19.85 3.86 14.69
CA ALA A 295 -19.11 3.84 15.95
C ALA A 295 -18.55 5.23 16.27
N THR A 296 -18.78 5.70 17.49
CA THR A 296 -18.24 6.96 18.02
C THR A 296 -17.21 6.68 19.12
N PHE A 297 -16.36 7.66 19.41
CA PHE A 297 -15.40 7.56 20.50
C PHE A 297 -16.07 7.74 21.86
N GLY A 298 -15.48 7.15 22.90
CA GLY A 298 -15.85 7.47 24.28
C GLY A 298 -15.39 8.87 24.68
N GLY A 299 -16.09 9.48 25.64
CA GLY A 299 -15.69 10.73 26.29
C GLY A 299 -15.38 10.51 27.77
N GLU A 300 -14.74 11.49 28.39
CA GLU A 300 -14.63 11.55 29.85
C GLU A 300 -16.03 11.75 30.47
N MET A 301 -16.25 11.14 31.65
CA MET A 301 -17.50 11.27 32.41
C MET A 301 -17.57 12.57 33.19
#